data_AF-A0A1Y3AMG7-F1
#
_entry.id   AF-A0A1Y3AMG7-F1
#
_cell.length_a   1.000
_cell.length_b   1.000
_cell.length_c   1.000
_cell.angle_alpha   90.00
_cell.angle_beta   90.00
_cell.angle_gamma   90.00
#
_symmetry.space_group_name_H-M   'P 1'
#
loop_
_entity.id
_entity.type
_entity.pdbx_description
1 polymer ?
#
loop_
_entity_poly.entity_id
_entity_poly.type
_entity_poly.pdbx_seq_one_letter_code
_entity_poly.pdbx_strand_id
1 'polypeptide(L)'
;MATITNGNGNGSICDLDENTIRRIFRSSDAVCFDVDSTVCRDEAIDELAKFANKEKEVMEMTRRAMRGGCSFHDALNKRLQLIQPTVDMISDYLRSHPPRFTPGIKYVCSIWILNNEMIFFF
;
A
#
# COMPACT_ATOMS: atom_id res chain seq x y z
N MET A 1 -4.90 -5.67 2.20
CA MET A 1 -5.66 -6.93 2.05
C MET A 1 -4.97 -7.73 0.94
N ALA A 2 -4.31 -8.86 1.25
CA ALA A 2 -3.56 -9.60 0.24
C ALA A 2 -4.51 -10.47 -0.60
N THR A 3 -4.51 -10.28 -1.92
CA THR A 3 -5.31 -11.08 -2.85
C THR A 3 -4.43 -12.16 -3.46
N ILE A 4 -4.72 -13.43 -3.16
CA ILE A 4 -4.03 -14.57 -3.76
C ILE A 4 -4.81 -14.97 -5.01
N THR A 5 -4.22 -14.78 -6.19
CA THR A 5 -4.79 -15.23 -7.45
C THR A 5 -3.87 -16.28 -8.06
N ASN A 6 -4.38 -17.48 -8.31
CA ASN A 6 -3.70 -18.41 -9.22
C ASN A 6 -3.80 -17.82 -10.64
N GLY A 7 -2.78 -17.99 -11.48
CA GLY A 7 -2.71 -17.45 -12.85
C GLY A 7 -3.84 -17.85 -13.82
N ASN A 8 -4.84 -18.61 -13.36
CA ASN A 8 -6.14 -18.77 -14.00
C ASN A 8 -7.14 -17.88 -13.24
N GLY A 9 -7.57 -16.77 -13.85
CA GLY A 9 -8.42 -15.72 -13.26
C GLY A 9 -9.82 -16.10 -12.75
N ASN A 10 -10.04 -17.33 -12.30
CA ASN A 10 -11.26 -17.84 -11.71
C ASN A 10 -10.95 -18.41 -10.31
N GLY A 11 -11.00 -17.57 -9.28
CA GLY A 11 -10.85 -18.00 -7.89
C GLY A 11 -11.45 -17.01 -6.91
N SER A 12 -12.73 -17.14 -6.63
CA SER A 12 -13.38 -16.47 -5.49
C SER A 12 -12.84 -17.08 -4.19
N ILE A 13 -12.20 -16.25 -3.37
CA ILE A 13 -11.38 -16.56 -2.18
C ILE A 13 -12.18 -17.15 -0.99
N CYS A 14 -13.50 -17.33 -1.07
CA CYS A 14 -14.33 -17.48 0.12
C CYS A 14 -14.20 -18.79 0.93
N ASP A 15 -13.49 -19.84 0.46
CA ASP A 15 -13.45 -21.15 1.15
C ASP A 15 -12.07 -21.86 1.13
N LEU A 16 -10.94 -21.14 1.18
CA LEU A 16 -9.62 -21.80 1.26
C LEU A 16 -9.23 -22.09 2.72
N ASP A 17 -8.92 -23.35 3.02
CA ASP A 17 -8.39 -23.75 4.32
C ASP A 17 -6.95 -23.22 4.53
N GLU A 18 -6.56 -23.07 5.80
CA GLU A 18 -5.25 -22.52 6.18
C GLU A 18 -4.07 -23.30 5.56
N ASN A 19 -4.17 -24.62 5.44
CA ASN A 19 -3.08 -25.44 4.87
C ASN A 19 -2.94 -25.17 3.37
N THR A 20 -4.06 -25.00 2.66
CA THR A 20 -4.05 -24.63 1.25
C THR A 20 -3.45 -23.25 1.04
N ILE A 21 -3.79 -22.26 1.88
CA ILE A 21 -3.20 -20.91 1.82
C ILE A 21 -1.68 -20.98 2.04
N ARG A 22 -1.23 -21.71 3.07
CA ARG A 22 0.20 -21.89 3.36
C ARG A 22 0.94 -22.58 2.22
N ARG A 23 0.31 -23.55 1.55
CA ARG A 23 0.91 -24.23 0.40
C ARG A 23 1.08 -23.28 -0.77
N ILE A 24 0.03 -22.55 -1.14
CA ILE A 24 0.08 -21.58 -2.24
C ILE A 24 1.17 -20.54 -1.94
N PHE A 25 1.17 -19.99 -0.73
CA PHE A 25 2.14 -18.98 -0.33
C PHE A 25 3.58 -19.50 -0.40
N ARG A 26 3.85 -20.77 -0.07
CA ARG A 26 5.20 -21.38 -0.17
C ARG A 26 5.59 -21.83 -1.57
N SER A 27 4.64 -21.95 -2.49
CA SER A 27 4.89 -22.40 -3.87
C SER A 27 4.90 -21.25 -4.88
N SER A 28 4.73 -20.01 -4.43
CA SER A 28 4.70 -18.84 -5.30
C SER A 28 6.11 -18.34 -5.57
N ASP A 29 6.46 -18.17 -6.85
CA ASP A 29 7.75 -17.62 -7.24
C ASP A 29 7.88 -16.11 -6.98
N ALA A 30 6.74 -15.43 -6.82
CA ALA A 30 6.68 -13.99 -6.55
C ALA A 30 5.49 -13.62 -5.67
N VAL A 31 5.68 -12.60 -4.83
CA VAL A 31 4.60 -11.95 -4.07
C VAL A 31 4.64 -10.44 -4.27
N CYS A 32 3.45 -9.87 -4.45
CA CYS A 32 3.22 -8.45 -4.58
C CYS A 32 2.51 -7.94 -3.31
N PHE A 33 3.10 -6.93 -2.66
CA PHE A 33 2.50 -6.26 -1.51
C PHE A 33 2.07 -4.84 -1.86
N ASP A 34 0.86 -4.48 -1.46
CA ASP A 34 0.43 -3.09 -1.39
C ASP A 34 1.27 -2.36 -0.33
N VAL A 35 1.56 -1.08 -0.55
CA VAL A 35 2.37 -0.29 0.41
C VAL A 35 1.48 0.30 1.50
N ASP A 36 0.49 1.10 1.09
CA ASP A 36 -0.37 1.83 2.01
C ASP A 36 -1.31 0.84 2.74
N SER A 37 -1.46 1.00 4.05
CA SER A 37 -2.26 0.12 4.91
C SER A 37 -1.91 -1.39 4.87
N THR A 38 -0.78 -1.79 4.25
CA THR A 38 -0.33 -3.19 4.17
C THR A 38 1.13 -3.32 4.63
N VAL A 39 2.10 -2.77 3.91
CA VAL A 39 3.52 -2.76 4.34
C VAL A 39 3.78 -1.68 5.37
N CYS A 40 3.22 -0.49 5.12
CA CYS A 40 3.18 0.63 6.02
C CYS A 40 1.80 0.71 6.67
N ARG A 41 1.74 1.16 7.93
CA ARG A 41 0.47 1.38 8.63
C ARG A 41 -0.18 2.71 8.32
N ASP A 42 0.62 3.64 7.80
CA ASP A 42 0.20 4.99 7.49
C ASP A 42 -0.12 5.10 5.99
N GLU A 43 -0.96 6.06 5.62
CA GLU A 43 -1.32 6.38 4.24
C GLU A 43 -0.42 7.53 3.76
N ALA A 44 0.50 7.26 2.84
CA ALA A 44 1.59 8.20 2.52
C ALA A 44 1.09 9.58 2.08
N ILE A 45 0.00 9.64 1.30
CA ILE A 45 -0.55 10.90 0.79
C ILE A 45 -1.24 11.74 1.88
N ASP A 46 -1.89 11.09 2.83
CA ASP A 46 -2.58 11.77 3.93
C ASP A 46 -1.57 12.32 4.93
N GLU A 47 -0.49 11.59 5.20
CA GLU A 47 0.60 12.08 6.04
C GLU A 47 1.36 13.25 5.41
N LEU A 48 1.60 13.20 4.10
CA LEU A 48 2.21 14.33 3.38
C LEU A 48 1.28 15.56 3.38
N ALA A 49 -0.04 15.35 3.27
CA ALA A 49 -1.01 16.42 3.39
C ALA A 49 -1.01 17.05 4.79
N LYS A 50 -0.88 16.25 5.85
CA LYS A 50 -0.73 16.76 7.23
C LYS A 50 0.54 17.61 7.36
N PHE A 51 1.66 17.12 6.85
CA PHE A 51 2.92 17.86 6.88
C PHE A 51 2.84 19.19 6.11
N ALA A 52 2.11 19.22 5.00
CA ALA A 52 1.84 20.42 4.22
C ALA A 52 0.74 21.33 4.81
N ASN A 53 0.14 21.00 5.96
CA ASN A 53 -1.01 21.68 6.56
C ASN A 53 -2.28 21.70 5.67
N LYS A 54 -2.42 20.70 4.79
CA LYS A 54 -3.51 20.51 3.82
C LYS A 54 -4.42 19.33 4.13
N GLU A 55 -4.28 18.72 5.31
CA GLU A 55 -5.04 17.54 5.75
C GLU A 55 -6.56 17.67 5.50
N LYS A 56 -7.17 18.79 5.91
CA LYS A 56 -8.63 18.99 5.79
C LYS A 56 -9.10 18.99 4.33
N GLU A 57 -8.35 19.66 3.45
CA GLU A 57 -8.67 19.78 2.02
C GLU A 57 -8.56 18.41 1.33
N VAL A 58 -7.50 17.66 1.66
CA VAL A 58 -7.24 16.32 1.11
C VAL A 58 -8.24 15.30 1.63
N MET A 59 -8.54 15.30 2.94
CA MET A 59 -9.51 14.37 3.53
C MET A 59 -10.91 14.54 2.95
N GLU A 60 -11.38 15.78 2.76
CA GLU A 60 -12.68 16.03 2.13
C GLU A 60 -12.72 15.51 0.68
N MET A 61 -11.60 15.67 -0.04
CA MET A 61 -11.47 15.13 -1.39
C MET A 61 -11.46 13.59 -1.41
N THR A 62 -10.71 12.94 -0.51
CA THR A 62 -10.67 11.48 -0.38
C THR A 62 -12.07 10.92 -0.10
N ARG A 63 -12.84 11.55 0.80
CA ARG A 63 -14.24 11.15 1.06
C ARG A 63 -15.13 11.28 -0.17
N ARG A 64 -14.95 12.32 -0.99
CA ARG A 64 -15.69 12.49 -2.25
C ARG A 64 -15.29 11.44 -3.29
N ALA A 65 -14.01 11.09 -3.38
CA ALA A 65 -13.50 10.08 -4.29
C ALA A 65 -14.06 8.69 -3.95
N MET A 66 -14.06 8.31 -2.67
CA MET A 66 -14.57 7.01 -2.20
C MET A 66 -16.09 6.82 -2.41
N ARG A 67 -16.85 7.89 -2.65
CA ARG A 67 -18.29 7.81 -2.99
C ARG A 67 -18.54 7.49 -4.48
N GLY A 68 -17.52 7.07 -5.22
CA GLY A 68 -17.61 6.71 -6.63
C GLY A 68 -17.65 7.92 -7.59
N GLY A 69 -17.34 9.12 -7.09
CA GLY A 69 -17.46 10.37 -7.84
C GLY A 69 -16.26 10.73 -8.72
N CYS A 70 -15.14 9.99 -8.65
CA CYS A 70 -13.98 10.22 -9.53
C CYS A 70 -13.12 8.96 -9.68
N SER A 71 -12.34 8.89 -10.77
CA SER A 71 -11.35 7.84 -10.97
C SER A 71 -10.20 7.95 -9.96
N PHE A 72 -9.46 6.85 -9.75
CA PHE A 72 -8.25 6.86 -8.91
C PHE A 72 -7.22 7.90 -9.39
N HIS A 73 -6.99 7.95 -10.71
CA HIS A 73 -6.05 8.89 -11.32
C HIS A 73 -6.46 10.34 -11.06
N ASP A 74 -7.74 10.67 -11.22
CA ASP A 74 -8.26 12.01 -10.93
C ASP A 74 -8.17 12.36 -9.45
N ALA A 75 -8.49 11.41 -8.57
CA ALA A 75 -8.37 11.59 -7.12
C ALA A 75 -6.93 11.86 -6.71
N LEU A 76 -5.98 11.11 -7.27
CA LEU A 76 -4.56 11.27 -6.98
C LEU A 76 -4.03 12.62 -7.50
N ASN A 77 -4.31 12.96 -8.75
CA ASN A 77 -3.86 14.22 -9.36
C ASN A 77 -4.39 15.42 -8.57
N LYS A 78 -5.67 15.44 -8.21
CA LYS A 78 -6.25 16.53 -7.43
C LYS A 78 -5.66 16.64 -6.02
N ARG A 79 -5.38 15.52 -5.34
CA ARG A 79 -4.71 15.53 -4.03
C ARG A 79 -3.29 16.10 -4.15
N LEU A 80 -2.54 15.69 -5.15
CA LEU A 80 -1.19 16.23 -5.41
C LEU A 80 -1.21 17.73 -5.75
N GLN A 81 -2.22 18.21 -6.48
CA GLN A 81 -2.39 19.64 -6.78
C GLN A 81 -2.72 20.48 -5.53
N LEU A 82 -3.38 19.90 -4.53
CA LEU A 82 -3.63 20.57 -3.25
C LEU A 82 -2.38 20.61 -2.38
N ILE A 83 -1.63 19.51 -2.33
CA ILE A 83 -0.42 19.37 -1.50
C ILE A 83 0.74 20.17 -2.09
N GLN A 84 0.85 20.23 -3.43
CA GLN A 84 1.98 20.79 -4.18
C GLN A 84 3.34 20.34 -3.63
N PRO A 85 3.62 19.04 -3.66
CA PRO A 85 4.82 18.52 -3.01
C PRO A 85 6.10 18.97 -3.71
N THR A 86 7.04 19.49 -2.92
CA THR A 86 8.40 19.79 -3.37
C THR A 86 9.37 18.69 -2.90
N VAL A 87 10.49 18.54 -3.60
CA VAL A 87 11.52 17.54 -3.24
C VAL A 87 12.05 17.78 -1.83
N ASP A 88 12.26 19.04 -1.45
CA ASP A 88 12.73 19.41 -0.12
C ASP A 88 11.72 19.03 0.96
N MET A 89 10.43 19.31 0.73
CA MET A 89 9.36 18.93 1.66
C MET A 89 9.30 17.40 1.86
N ILE A 90 9.43 16.62 0.79
CA ILE A 90 9.46 15.16 0.88
C ILE A 90 10.71 14.71 1.67
N SER A 91 11.88 15.31 1.41
CA SER A 91 13.11 14.99 2.13
C SER A 91 13.00 15.30 3.62
N ASP A 92 12.41 16.43 3.97
CA ASP A 92 12.18 16.85 5.36
C ASP A 92 11.18 15.96 6.08
N TYR A 93 10.10 15.58 5.40
CA TYR A 93 9.14 14.62 5.91
C TYR A 93 9.81 13.27 6.21
N LEU A 94 10.56 12.71 5.25
CA LEU A 94 11.25 11.42 5.42
C LEU A 94 12.28 11.43 6.56
N ARG A 95 12.95 12.56 6.80
CA ARG A 95 13.91 12.71 7.91
C ARG A 95 13.22 12.76 9.27
N SER A 96 12.05 13.38 9.35
CA SER A 96 11.32 13.61 10.61
C SER A 96 10.33 12.50 10.95
N HIS A 97 9.85 11.75 9.97
CA HIS A 97 8.80 10.75 10.11
C HIS A 97 9.25 9.42 9.49
N PRO A 98 10.05 8.61 10.21
CA PRO A 98 10.44 7.29 9.73
C PRO A 98 9.21 6.38 9.53
N PRO A 99 9.16 5.58 8.45
CA PRO A 99 7.99 4.79 8.10
C PRO A 99 7.65 3.74 9.17
N ARG A 100 6.37 3.66 9.52
CA ARG A 100 5.87 2.71 10.52
C ARG A 100 5.41 1.42 9.86
N PHE A 101 6.35 0.49 9.75
CA PHE A 101 6.07 -0.82 9.19
C PHE A 101 5.02 -1.60 9.98
N THR A 102 4.19 -2.37 9.26
CA THR A 102 3.28 -3.34 9.84
C THR A 102 4.08 -4.44 10.57
N PRO A 103 3.70 -4.82 11.81
CA PRO A 103 4.39 -5.87 12.53
C PRO A 103 4.52 -7.15 11.70
N GLY A 104 5.73 -7.72 11.67
CA GLY A 104 6.01 -8.97 10.94
C GLY A 104 6.36 -8.79 9.46
N ILE A 105 6.12 -7.65 8.82
CA ILE A 105 6.40 -7.50 7.37
C ILE A 105 7.90 -7.66 7.05
N LYS A 106 8.78 -7.12 7.89
CA LYS A 106 10.23 -7.28 7.75
C LYS A 106 10.65 -8.74 7.85
N TYR A 107 10.03 -9.49 8.76
CA TYR A 107 10.32 -10.90 8.93
C TYR A 107 9.87 -11.70 7.71
N VAL A 108 8.63 -11.48 7.24
CA VAL A 108 8.11 -12.12 6.02
C VAL A 108 9.01 -11.83 4.83
N CYS A 109 9.34 -10.56 4.55
CA CYS A 109 10.21 -10.23 3.44
C CYS A 109 11.59 -10.87 3.56
N SER A 110 12.16 -10.94 4.78
CA SER A 110 13.46 -11.56 4.99
C SER A 110 13.48 -13.06 4.65
N ILE A 111 12.43 -13.80 5.01
CA ILE A 111 12.33 -15.24 4.70
C ILE A 111 12.24 -15.47 3.19
N TRP A 112 11.46 -14.65 2.49
CA TRP A 112 11.27 -14.75 1.04
C TRP A 112 12.54 -14.42 0.26
N ILE A 113 13.24 -13.36 0.65
CA ILE A 113 14.54 -13.01 0.07
C ILE A 113 15.55 -14.15 0.27
N LEU A 114 15.58 -14.78 1.44
CA LEU A 114 16.47 -15.91 1.72
C LEU A 114 16.15 -17.15 0.88
N ASN A 115 14.90 -17.34 0.47
CA ASN A 115 14.47 -18.42 -0.42
C ASN A 115 14.70 -18.11 -1.91
N ASN A 116 15.30 -16.96 -2.25
CA ASN A 116 15.45 -16.45 -3.63
C ASN A 116 14.10 -16.18 -4.34
N GLU A 117 13.05 -15.89 -3.60
CA GLU A 117 11.73 -15.53 -4.14
C GLU A 117 11.66 -14.03 -4.42
N MET A 118 10.90 -13.63 -5.44
CA MET A 118 10.77 -12.22 -5.82
C MET A 118 9.71 -11.50 -4.99
N ILE A 119 10.03 -10.28 -4.52
CA ILE A 119 9.09 -9.40 -3.81
C ILE A 119 8.91 -8.12 -4.61
N PHE A 120 7.66 -7.75 -4.86
CA PHE A 120 7.28 -6.48 -5.48
C PHE A 120 6.40 -5.66 -4.54
N PHE A 121 6.52 -4.34 -4.64
CA PHE A 121 5.67 -3.38 -3.94
C PHE A 121 4.92 -2.54 -4.98
N PHE A 122 3.61 -2.35 -4.78
CA PHE A 122 2.75 -1.58 -5.69
C PHE A 122 1.97 -0.49 -4.96
#